data_AF-A0A844HT96-F1
#
_entry.id   AF-A0A844HT96-F1
#
_cell.length_a   1.000
_cell.length_b   1.000
_cell.length_c   1.000
_cell.angle_alpha   90.00
_cell.angle_beta   90.00
_cell.angle_gamma   90.00
#
_symmetry.space_group_name_H-M   'P 1'
#
loop_
_entity.id
_entity.type
_entity.pdbx_description
1 polymer ?
#
loop_
_entity_poly.entity_id
_entity_poly.type
_entity_poly.pdbx_seq_one_letter_code
_entity_poly.pdbx_strand_id
1 'polypeptide(L)'
;MQPVTIRWPGGEHDFRLGIAELEVIQQKTDCGPEYLLMKISAGRWSHVDLIEVIRNGLIGGGMAAAEALSTVRNAFELHPMIRFKVPATAILSACLYGPPDDPVGEDMPVEPTPGSETTASGNSAPITG
;
A
#
# COMPACT_ATOMS: atom_id res chain seq x y z
N MET A 1 -5.21 -5.71 -5.10
CA MET A 1 -4.84 -4.93 -3.91
C MET A 1 -5.66 -5.44 -2.75
N GLN A 2 -5.00 -5.98 -1.73
CA GLN A 2 -5.62 -6.45 -0.49
C GLN A 2 -6.00 -5.26 0.39
N PRO A 3 -7.08 -5.35 1.19
CA PRO A 3 -7.37 -4.34 2.21
C PRO A 3 -6.28 -4.27 3.29
N VAL A 4 -6.11 -3.10 3.88
CA VAL A 4 -5.26 -2.86 5.05
C VAL A 4 -6.12 -2.33 6.20
N THR A 5 -6.00 -2.94 7.37
CA THR A 5 -6.67 -2.47 8.58
C THR A 5 -5.86 -1.32 9.20
N ILE A 6 -6.49 -0.16 9.38
CA ILE A 6 -5.83 1.02 9.94
C ILE A 6 -6.65 1.56 11.11
N ARG A 7 -5.98 1.82 12.22
CA ARG A 7 -6.52 2.61 13.33
C ARG A 7 -6.29 4.11 13.06
N TRP A 8 -7.37 4.88 13.04
CA TRP A 8 -7.40 6.29 12.69
C TRP A 8 -8.40 7.05 13.58
N PRO A 9 -8.54 8.38 13.47
CA PRO A 9 -9.46 9.13 14.32
C PRO A 9 -10.92 8.65 14.29
N GLY A 10 -11.40 8.08 13.18
CA GLY A 10 -12.76 7.51 13.07
C GLY A 10 -12.90 6.05 13.54
N GLY A 11 -11.90 5.48 14.21
CA GLY A 11 -11.91 4.11 14.72
C GLY A 11 -10.90 3.21 14.02
N GLU A 12 -11.19 1.93 13.92
CA GLU A 12 -10.39 0.93 13.21
C GLU A 12 -11.23 0.31 12.11
N HIS A 13 -10.73 0.36 10.89
CA HIS A 13 -11.47 -0.05 9.70
C HIS A 13 -10.54 -0.62 8.64
N ASP A 14 -11.09 -1.41 7.73
CA ASP A 14 -10.40 -1.87 6.54
C ASP A 14 -10.45 -0.81 5.44
N PHE A 15 -9.31 -0.60 4.80
CA PHE A 15 -9.15 0.34 3.71
C PHE A 15 -8.58 -0.34 2.48
N ARG A 16 -9.13 -0.02 1.32
CA ARG A 16 -8.59 -0.48 0.03
C ARG A 16 -8.94 0.56 -1.03
N LEU A 17 -8.00 0.86 -1.90
CA LEU A 17 -8.25 1.64 -3.11
C LEU A 17 -8.11 0.74 -4.33
N GLY A 18 -9.20 0.53 -5.06
CA GLY A 18 -9.15 -0.04 -6.41
C GLY A 18 -9.12 1.05 -7.48
N ILE A 19 -9.17 0.64 -8.74
CA ILE A 19 -9.16 1.58 -9.88
C ILE A 19 -10.37 2.52 -9.82
N ALA A 20 -11.57 2.01 -9.53
CA ALA A 20 -12.78 2.83 -9.43
C ALA A 20 -12.68 3.91 -8.33
N GLU A 21 -12.14 3.55 -7.16
CA GLU A 21 -11.92 4.50 -6.06
C GLU A 21 -10.88 5.57 -6.44
N LEU A 22 -9.80 5.18 -7.12
CA LEU A 22 -8.77 6.09 -7.62
C LEU A 22 -9.30 7.04 -8.69
N GLU A 23 -10.19 6.59 -9.58
CA GLU A 23 -10.84 7.45 -10.57
C GLU A 23 -11.67 8.55 -9.90
N VAL A 24 -12.45 8.20 -8.86
CA VAL A 24 -13.23 9.18 -8.09
C VAL A 24 -12.30 10.17 -7.37
N ILE A 25 -11.23 9.68 -6.72
CA ILE A 25 -10.26 10.56 -6.04
C ILE A 25 -9.62 11.52 -7.03
N GLN A 26 -9.18 11.04 -8.20
CA GLN A 26 -8.56 11.88 -9.23
C GLN A 26 -9.54 12.94 -9.75
N GLN A 27 -10.80 12.58 -10.01
CA GLN A 27 -11.82 13.54 -10.44
C GLN A 27 -12.08 14.65 -9.40
N LYS A 28 -11.94 14.35 -8.11
CA LYS A 28 -12.19 15.31 -7.03
C LYS A 28 -10.97 16.14 -6.64
N THR A 29 -9.77 15.60 -6.81
CA THR A 29 -8.51 16.24 -6.36
C THR A 29 -7.68 16.81 -7.50
N ASP A 30 -7.99 16.45 -8.75
CA ASP A 30 -7.19 16.77 -9.94
C ASP A 30 -5.72 16.34 -9.80
N CYS A 31 -5.50 15.23 -9.08
CA CYS A 31 -4.17 14.71 -8.75
C CYS A 31 -4.10 13.21 -9.01
N GLY A 32 -3.10 12.77 -9.80
CA GLY A 32 -2.74 11.35 -9.88
C GLY A 32 -2.30 10.80 -8.50
N PRO A 33 -2.39 9.48 -8.27
CA PRO A 33 -2.28 8.90 -6.93
C PRO A 33 -0.91 9.12 -6.26
N GLU A 34 0.19 8.95 -6.99
CA GLU A 34 1.54 9.21 -6.45
C GLU A 34 1.77 10.70 -6.20
N TYR A 35 1.32 11.57 -7.12
CA TYR A 35 1.40 13.01 -6.92
C TYR A 35 0.59 13.47 -5.70
N LEU A 36 -0.59 12.90 -5.49
CA LEU A 36 -1.41 13.16 -4.32
C LEU A 36 -0.71 12.70 -3.03
N LEU A 37 -0.09 11.52 -3.04
CA LEU A 37 0.72 11.03 -1.92
C LEU A 37 1.86 12.00 -1.58
N MET A 38 2.60 12.47 -2.57
CA MET A 38 3.68 13.44 -2.37
C MET A 38 3.16 14.79 -1.86
N LYS A 39 2.06 15.30 -2.43
CA LYS A 39 1.38 16.53 -2.02
C LYS A 39 0.95 16.46 -0.55
N ILE A 40 0.34 15.35 -0.13
CA ILE A 40 -0.06 15.11 1.26
C ILE A 40 1.18 15.03 2.16
N SER A 41 2.18 14.23 1.79
CA SER A 41 3.41 14.04 2.56
C SER A 41 4.15 15.36 2.80
N ALA A 42 4.24 16.19 1.76
CA ALA A 42 4.87 17.52 1.80
C ALA A 42 4.06 18.60 2.54
N GLY A 43 2.85 18.28 3.02
CA GLY A 43 2.02 19.25 3.75
C GLY A 43 1.32 20.29 2.87
N ARG A 44 1.20 20.04 1.56
CA ARG A 44 0.55 20.95 0.59
C ARG A 44 -0.87 20.52 0.25
N TRP A 45 -1.52 19.80 1.16
CA TRP A 45 -2.84 19.22 0.97
C TRP A 45 -3.95 20.19 1.38
N SER A 46 -5.12 20.00 0.77
CA SER A 46 -6.40 20.56 1.14
C SER A 46 -7.21 19.56 1.97
N HIS A 47 -8.28 20.01 2.62
CA HIS A 47 -9.19 19.11 3.33
C HIS A 47 -9.86 18.08 2.39
N VAL A 48 -10.12 18.45 1.13
CA VAL A 48 -10.71 17.56 0.12
C VAL A 48 -9.78 16.38 -0.17
N ASP A 49 -8.48 16.63 -0.28
CA ASP A 49 -7.48 15.58 -0.52
C ASP A 49 -7.55 14.49 0.56
N LEU A 50 -7.63 14.88 1.84
CA LEU A 50 -7.69 13.93 2.95
C LEU A 50 -9.05 13.22 3.03
N ILE A 51 -10.14 13.95 2.86
CA ILE A 51 -11.50 13.40 2.95
C ILE A 51 -11.73 12.37 1.85
N GLU A 52 -11.37 12.68 0.60
CA GLU A 52 -11.63 11.77 -0.52
C GLU A 52 -10.77 10.51 -0.45
N VAL A 53 -9.51 10.60 -0.03
CA VAL A 53 -8.66 9.41 0.16
C VAL A 53 -9.26 8.48 1.22
N ILE A 54 -9.63 9.02 2.38
CA ILE A 54 -10.15 8.20 3.49
C ILE A 54 -11.53 7.65 3.15
N ARG A 55 -12.44 8.47 2.60
CA ARG A 55 -13.80 8.06 2.26
C ARG A 55 -13.80 6.96 1.20
N ASN A 56 -13.06 7.12 0.12
CA ASN A 56 -13.02 6.10 -0.93
C ASN A 56 -12.22 4.88 -0.48
N GLY A 57 -11.23 5.04 0.40
CA GLY A 57 -10.54 3.92 1.04
C GLY A 57 -11.49 3.02 1.87
N LEU A 58 -12.37 3.63 2.67
CA LEU A 58 -13.41 2.88 3.42
C LEU A 58 -14.38 2.15 2.47
N ILE A 59 -14.80 2.82 1.39
CA ILE A 59 -15.71 2.23 0.40
C ILE A 59 -15.06 1.01 -0.25
N GLY A 60 -13.82 1.14 -0.72
CA GLY A 60 -13.12 0.01 -1.30
C GLY A 60 -12.79 -1.08 -0.27
N GLY A 61 -12.73 -0.74 1.01
CA GLY A 61 -12.62 -1.67 2.15
C GLY A 61 -13.92 -2.40 2.51
N GLY A 62 -15.04 -2.07 1.85
CA GLY A 62 -16.33 -2.76 2.00
C GLY A 62 -17.41 -1.96 2.74
N MET A 63 -17.11 -0.74 3.20
CA MET A 63 -18.09 0.13 3.84
C MET A 63 -19.07 0.72 2.81
N ALA A 64 -20.36 0.82 3.16
CA ALA A 64 -21.33 1.46 2.28
C ALA A 64 -21.03 2.95 2.07
N ALA A 65 -21.25 3.49 0.87
CA ALA A 65 -20.86 4.86 0.53
C ALA A 65 -21.48 5.95 1.43
N ALA A 66 -22.75 5.78 1.83
CA ALA A 66 -23.42 6.71 2.74
C ALA A 66 -22.83 6.66 4.15
N GLU A 67 -22.47 5.47 4.62
CA GLU A 67 -21.83 5.24 5.91
C GLU A 67 -20.38 5.76 5.94
N ALA A 68 -19.62 5.58 4.86
CA ALA A 68 -18.29 6.12 4.72
C ALA A 68 -18.30 7.66 4.78
N LEU A 69 -19.30 8.30 4.14
CA LEU A 69 -19.45 9.74 4.19
C LEU A 69 -19.75 10.25 5.62
N SER A 70 -20.69 9.61 6.32
CA SER A 70 -21.02 10.01 7.70
C SER A 70 -19.86 9.77 8.65
N THR A 71 -19.19 8.62 8.55
CA THR A 71 -18.04 8.24 9.39
C THR A 71 -16.89 9.25 9.24
N VAL A 72 -16.53 9.61 8.01
CA VAL A 72 -15.46 10.59 7.76
C VAL A 72 -15.86 11.97 8.28
N ARG A 73 -17.08 12.45 7.99
CA ARG A 73 -17.55 13.76 8.48
C ARG A 73 -17.50 13.85 10.00
N ASN A 74 -18.07 12.87 10.69
CA ASN A 74 -18.08 12.82 12.15
C ASN A 74 -16.65 12.84 12.71
N ALA A 75 -15.72 12.09 12.11
CA ALA A 75 -14.34 12.10 12.54
C ALA A 75 -13.69 13.49 12.38
N PHE A 76 -13.90 14.15 11.23
CA PHE A 76 -13.35 15.50 10.97
C PHE A 76 -13.95 16.59 11.87
N GLU A 77 -15.17 16.41 12.36
CA GLU A 77 -15.79 17.30 13.35
C GLU A 77 -15.18 17.13 14.74
N LEU A 78 -14.78 15.91 15.11
CA LEU A 78 -14.28 15.58 16.45
C LEU A 78 -12.75 15.74 16.60
N HIS A 79 -12.01 15.81 15.50
CA HIS A 79 -10.55 15.77 15.54
C HIS A 79 -9.90 16.82 14.62
N PRO A 80 -8.76 17.44 15.04
CA PRO A 80 -8.02 18.34 14.16
C PRO A 80 -7.53 17.67 12.87
N MET A 81 -7.62 18.40 11.74
CA MET A 81 -7.34 17.88 10.39
C MET A 81 -5.97 17.22 10.22
N ILE A 82 -4.95 17.69 10.95
CA ILE A 82 -3.60 17.12 10.86
C ILE A 82 -3.55 15.63 11.25
N ARG A 83 -4.47 15.16 12.11
CA ARG A 83 -4.55 13.75 12.52
C ARG A 83 -4.97 12.82 11.37
N PHE A 84 -5.47 13.36 10.27
CA PHE A 84 -5.89 12.61 9.09
C PHE A 84 -4.79 12.50 8.03
N LYS A 85 -3.69 13.27 8.16
CA LYS A 85 -2.55 13.20 7.23
C LYS A 85 -1.94 11.81 7.19
N VAL A 86 -1.62 11.25 8.37
CA VAL A 86 -0.99 9.93 8.49
C VAL A 86 -1.86 8.80 7.91
N PRO A 87 -3.15 8.66 8.29
CA PRO A 87 -3.98 7.61 7.70
C PRO A 87 -4.19 7.79 6.19
N ALA A 88 -4.40 9.01 5.68
CA ALA A 88 -4.51 9.24 4.24
C ALA A 88 -3.23 8.83 3.48
N THR A 89 -2.05 9.15 4.05
CA THR A 89 -0.75 8.73 3.50
C THR A 89 -0.64 7.21 3.49
N ALA A 90 -0.97 6.54 4.61
CA ALA A 90 -0.90 5.08 4.73
C ALA A 90 -1.83 4.36 3.72
N ILE A 91 -3.05 4.85 3.52
CA ILE A 91 -4.01 4.29 2.55
C ILE A 91 -3.46 4.38 1.12
N LEU A 92 -2.94 5.55 0.73
CA LEU A 92 -2.32 5.74 -0.60
C LEU A 92 -1.06 4.90 -0.77
N SER A 93 -0.21 4.82 0.25
CA SER A 93 1.01 4.00 0.22
C SER A 93 0.67 2.52 0.06
N ALA A 94 -0.32 1.99 0.78
CA ALA A 94 -0.77 0.60 0.62
C ALA A 94 -1.30 0.31 -0.79
N CYS A 95 -1.95 1.29 -1.41
CA CYS A 95 -2.39 1.18 -2.80
C CYS A 95 -1.22 1.18 -3.79
N LEU A 96 -0.23 2.06 -3.61
CA LEU A 96 0.85 2.28 -4.57
C LEU A 96 1.96 1.23 -4.47
N TYR A 97 2.30 0.82 -3.24
CA TYR A 97 3.44 -0.04 -2.96
C TYR A 97 3.03 -1.46 -2.53
N GLY A 98 1.74 -1.68 -2.29
CA GLY A 98 1.26 -2.93 -1.68
C GLY A 98 1.42 -2.93 -0.16
N PRO A 99 1.05 -4.03 0.51
CA PRO A 99 1.39 -4.22 1.92
C PRO A 99 2.92 -4.16 2.08
N PRO A 100 3.44 -3.66 3.22
CA PRO A 100 4.87 -3.78 3.51
C PRO A 100 5.28 -5.25 3.37
N ASP A 101 6.38 -5.52 2.67
CA ASP A 101 6.90 -6.88 2.53
C ASP A 101 7.05 -7.52 3.92
N ASP A 102 6.51 -8.74 4.10
CA ASP A 102 6.85 -9.56 5.25
C ASP A 102 8.38 -9.73 5.28
N PRO A 103 9.04 -9.61 6.44
CA PRO A 103 10.48 -9.84 6.50
C PRO A 103 10.77 -11.26 6.00
N VAL A 104 11.45 -11.37 4.86
CA VAL A 104 11.96 -12.64 4.32
C VAL A 104 12.95 -13.19 5.35
N GLY A 105 12.50 -14.15 6.15
CA GLY A 105 13.26 -14.64 7.28
C GLY A 105 12.53 -15.69 8.12
N GLU A 106 11.86 -16.64 7.47
CA GLU A 106 11.80 -17.98 8.06
C GLU A 106 12.81 -18.82 7.28
N ASP A 107 13.96 -19.08 7.93
CA ASP A 107 14.95 -20.03 7.45
C ASP A 107 14.28 -21.40 7.27
N MET A 108 13.79 -21.69 6.06
CA MET A 108 13.46 -23.06 5.72
C MET A 108 14.76 -23.86 5.79
N PRO A 109 14.87 -24.90 6.63
CA PRO A 109 16.05 -25.74 6.65
C PRO A 109 16.17 -26.40 5.27
N VAL A 110 17.13 -25.94 4.47
CA VAL A 110 17.51 -26.66 3.26
C VAL A 110 18.24 -27.91 3.75
N GLU A 111 17.53 -29.03 3.75
CA GLU A 111 18.15 -30.34 3.95
C GLU A 111 19.23 -30.51 2.86
N PRO A 112 20.51 -30.76 3.21
CA PRO A 112 21.57 -30.79 2.21
C PRO A 112 21.35 -31.98 1.26
N THR A 113 21.13 -31.66 -0.02
CA THR A 113 21.13 -32.64 -1.11
C THR A 113 22.43 -33.46 -1.09
N PRO A 114 22.38 -34.80 -0.99
CA PRO A 114 23.58 -35.62 -1.09
C PRO A 114 24.20 -35.46 -2.48
N GLY A 115 25.50 -35.17 -2.51
CA GLY A 115 26.26 -34.92 -3.74
C GLY A 115 26.19 -36.10 -4.71
N SER A 116 25.89 -35.82 -5.98
CA SER A 116 26.20 -36.76 -7.05
C SER A 116 27.59 -36.45 -7.59
N GLU A 117 28.42 -37.47 -7.44
CA GLU A 117 29.83 -37.51 -7.80
C GLU A 117 30.08 -37.28 -9.29
N THR A 118 31.24 -36.71 -9.55
CA THR A 118 31.84 -36.36 -10.83
C THR A 118 32.01 -37.57 -11.76
N THR A 119 31.43 -37.50 -12.96
CA THR A 119 31.97 -38.23 -14.12
C THR A 119 31.89 -37.37 -15.37
N ALA A 120 33.05 -36.94 -15.88
CA ALA A 120 33.40 -37.10 -17.28
C ALA A 120 34.82 -36.57 -17.52
N SER A 121 35.72 -37.55 -17.66
CA SER A 121 37.07 -37.43 -18.17
C SER A 121 37.12 -36.65 -19.50
N GLY A 122 37.95 -35.62 -19.56
CA GLY A 122 38.28 -34.88 -20.78
C GLY A 122 39.79 -34.64 -20.81
N ASN A 123 40.50 -35.62 -21.36
CA ASN A 123 41.95 -35.78 -21.42
C ASN A 123 42.69 -34.53 -21.95
N SER A 124 43.71 -34.07 -21.24
CA SER A 124 44.65 -33.05 -21.71
C SER A 124 45.67 -33.63 -22.69
N ALA A 125 46.06 -32.88 -23.73
CA ALA A 125 47.43 -32.85 -24.23
C ALA A 125 47.70 -31.60 -25.12
N PRO A 126 48.97 -31.13 -25.23
CA PRO A 126 49.32 -29.73 -25.50
C PRO A 126 50.13 -29.50 -26.80
N ILE A 127 50.38 -28.19 -27.11
CA ILE A 127 51.52 -27.65 -27.92
C ILE A 127 51.43 -27.91 -29.45
N THR A 128 51.91 -27.13 -30.42
CA THR A 128 52.93 -26.07 -30.62
C THR A 128 52.63 -25.36 -31.96
N GLY A 129 53.05 -24.10 -32.14
CA GLY A 129 53.35 -23.53 -33.47
C GLY A 129 52.91 -22.10 -33.68
#